data_AF-A0A819THV2-F1
#
_entry.id   AF-A0A819THV2-F1
#
_cell.length_a   1.000
_cell.length_b   1.000
_cell.length_c   1.000
_cell.angle_alpha   90.00
_cell.angle_beta   90.00
_cell.angle_gamma   90.00
#
_symmetry.space_group_name_H-M   'P 1'
#
loop_
_entity.id
_entity.type
_entity.pdbx_description
1 polymer ?
#
loop_
_entity_poly.entity_id
_entity_poly.type
_entity_poly.pdbx_seq_one_letter_code
_entity_poly.pdbx_strand_id
1 'polypeptide(L)'
;MNDDEQQTDIDDEENIIIVCYDPNNEFNNHIEDFKQQINDSVIFYSEFELCINFIRSVVDKTIFLIVSPSSISQFNNFNQIKNIFLFDISNKSNEYLSFDDSKLIGIYDKFDLLLSAIKKQINLIEKKMCQCCFFDQIQYENKDLSKQSNSFLWHQLFPDVLLHLSSDQQFENVDQSILQQFPWINDYDSNEAVRLFMKYPSLREFINKALKNEDIKQLYMLRYFLSDLIQNLQFGKENRIVYRRMIISRSEFNQMQEHNDNIQQQNDQLWIIKLISVNDGQIIQQKYIDDTCHQFQDLSISIIFGKLICDMSQWNQSQAYFEYLL
;
A
#
# COMPACT_ATOMS: atom_id res chain seq x y z
N MET A 1 29.75 20.18 25.99
CA MET A 1 29.95 18.75 26.24
C MET A 1 28.68 18.13 25.73
N ASN A 2 28.75 17.57 24.53
CA ASN A 2 27.62 17.15 23.73
C ASN A 2 27.18 15.77 24.21
N ASP A 3 25.92 15.66 24.62
CA ASP A 3 25.20 14.40 24.70
C ASP A 3 24.37 14.31 23.41
N ASP A 4 24.92 13.63 22.41
CA ASP A 4 24.23 13.29 21.17
C ASP A 4 23.36 12.05 21.43
N GLU A 5 22.10 12.27 21.84
CA GLU A 5 21.03 11.30 21.62
C GLU A 5 20.79 11.22 20.10
N GLN A 6 21.42 10.24 19.45
CA GLN A 6 21.12 9.90 18.07
C GLN A 6 19.74 9.26 18.01
N GLN A 7 18.74 10.12 17.83
CA GLN A 7 17.42 9.76 17.37
C GLN A 7 17.56 9.32 15.91
N THR A 8 17.66 8.00 15.70
CA THR A 8 17.66 7.41 14.35
C THR A 8 16.26 7.58 13.77
N ASP A 9 16.13 8.52 12.83
CA ASP A 9 14.97 8.68 11.97
C ASP A 9 14.73 7.36 11.23
N ILE A 10 13.67 6.64 11.63
CA ILE A 10 13.18 5.46 10.93
C ILE A 10 12.53 5.97 9.65
N ASP A 11 13.11 5.66 8.49
CA ASP A 11 12.47 5.87 7.19
C ASP A 11 11.13 5.11 7.17
N ASP A 12 10.03 5.87 7.29
CA ASP A 12 8.65 5.39 7.47
C ASP A 12 8.01 4.81 6.18
N GLU A 13 8.81 4.49 5.15
CA GLU A 13 8.33 3.98 3.86
C GLU A 13 7.78 2.54 3.90
N GLU A 14 8.02 1.79 4.99
CA GLU A 14 7.65 0.37 5.05
C GLU A 14 6.27 0.13 5.67
N ASN A 15 5.31 -0.26 4.82
CA ASN A 15 3.97 -0.76 5.19
C ASN A 15 4.01 -2.07 6.01
N ILE A 16 5.20 -2.65 6.19
CA ILE A 16 5.46 -3.91 6.87
C ILE A 16 6.45 -3.62 8.01
N ILE A 17 6.08 -4.00 9.23
CA ILE A 17 7.01 -4.03 10.36
C ILE A 17 7.36 -5.49 10.63
N ILE A 18 8.65 -5.77 10.80
CA ILE A 18 9.10 -7.09 11.22
C ILE A 18 9.33 -7.07 12.72
N VAL A 19 8.58 -7.90 13.43
CA VAL A 19 8.70 -8.06 14.88
C VAL A 19 9.33 -9.42 15.14
N CYS A 20 10.45 -9.46 15.84
CA CYS A 20 11.09 -10.68 16.30
C CYS A 20 10.91 -10.78 17.81
N TYR A 21 10.17 -11.79 18.26
CA TYR A 21 10.07 -12.13 19.68
C TYR A 21 10.91 -13.37 19.97
N ASP A 22 12.03 -13.13 20.65
CA ASP A 22 13.07 -14.11 20.93
C ASP A 22 13.44 -14.07 22.42
N PRO A 23 12.62 -14.71 23.28
CA PRO A 23 12.87 -14.73 24.73
C PRO A 23 14.12 -15.54 25.10
N ASN A 24 14.57 -16.42 24.20
CA ASN A 24 15.72 -17.30 24.43
C ASN A 24 17.02 -16.76 23.85
N ASN A 25 16.99 -15.60 23.18
CA ASN A 25 18.15 -15.00 22.52
C ASN A 25 18.81 -15.93 21.46
N GLU A 26 18.02 -16.80 20.84
CA GLU A 26 18.46 -17.70 19.77
C GLU A 26 18.88 -16.94 18.51
N PHE A 27 18.36 -15.72 18.32
CA PHE A 27 18.59 -14.83 17.19
C PHE A 27 19.71 -13.82 17.41
N ASN A 28 20.28 -13.72 18.62
CA ASN A 28 21.23 -12.66 18.98
C ASN A 28 22.44 -12.55 18.04
N ASN A 29 22.97 -13.67 17.57
CA ASN A 29 24.12 -13.70 16.67
C ASN A 29 23.78 -13.22 15.24
N HIS A 30 22.50 -13.06 14.93
CA HIS A 30 22.00 -12.71 13.60
C HIS A 30 21.34 -11.33 13.54
N ILE A 31 21.24 -10.60 14.65
CA ILE A 31 20.52 -9.31 14.72
C ILE A 31 21.12 -8.27 13.78
N GLU A 32 22.44 -8.06 13.83
CA GLU A 32 23.13 -7.06 13.00
C GLU A 32 23.06 -7.41 11.51
N ASP A 33 23.31 -8.68 11.18
CA ASP A 33 23.20 -9.19 9.80
C ASP A 33 21.76 -9.07 9.26
N PHE A 34 20.75 -9.20 10.13
CA PHE A 34 19.35 -9.09 9.75
C PHE A 34 18.93 -7.65 9.51
N LYS A 35 19.30 -6.73 10.41
CA LYS A 35 19.07 -5.28 10.24
C LYS A 35 19.73 -4.75 8.97
N GLN A 36 20.98 -5.16 8.72
CA GLN A 36 21.68 -4.77 7.50
C GLN A 36 20.98 -5.25 6.21
N GLN A 37 20.27 -6.38 6.28
CA GLN A 37 19.71 -7.04 5.09
C GLN A 37 18.22 -6.79 4.86
N ILE A 38 17.46 -6.34 5.85
CA ILE A 38 16.02 -6.04 5.73
C ILE A 38 15.68 -4.57 6.06
N ASN A 39 16.66 -3.68 6.24
CA ASN A 39 16.44 -2.27 6.60
C ASN A 39 15.99 -2.09 8.06
N ASP A 40 15.90 -0.85 8.56
CA ASP A 40 15.70 -0.54 9.99
C ASP A 40 14.27 -0.80 10.54
N SER A 41 13.37 -1.42 9.75
CA SER A 41 11.99 -1.73 10.15
C SER A 41 11.83 -2.98 11.04
N VAL A 42 12.96 -3.54 11.51
CA VAL A 42 13.00 -4.74 12.34
C VAL A 42 13.13 -4.38 13.82
N ILE A 43 12.18 -4.86 14.61
CA ILE A 43 12.15 -4.64 16.06
C ILE A 43 12.27 -5.97 16.79
N PHE A 44 13.16 -6.02 17.78
CA PHE A 44 13.45 -7.21 18.58
C PHE A 44 12.91 -7.03 20.00
N TYR A 45 12.24 -8.06 20.51
CA TYR A 45 11.77 -8.13 21.88
C TYR A 45 12.19 -9.44 22.53
N SER A 46 12.82 -9.35 23.71
CA SER A 46 13.03 -10.51 24.59
C SER A 46 11.89 -10.64 25.62
N GLU A 47 11.24 -9.52 25.96
CA GLU A 47 10.14 -9.49 26.94
C GLU A 47 8.77 -9.56 26.26
N PHE A 48 7.92 -10.47 26.74
CA PHE A 48 6.60 -10.72 26.16
C PHE A 48 5.67 -9.50 26.22
N GLU A 49 5.59 -8.85 27.37
CA GLU A 49 4.69 -7.70 27.57
C GLU A 49 5.06 -6.51 26.67
N LEU A 50 6.34 -6.23 26.49
CA LEU A 50 6.81 -5.19 25.59
C LEU A 50 6.43 -5.50 24.13
N CYS A 51 6.62 -6.75 23.69
CA CYS A 51 6.24 -7.20 22.36
C CYS A 51 4.73 -7.03 22.10
N ILE A 52 3.90 -7.50 23.04
CA ILE A 52 2.44 -7.44 22.90
C ILE A 52 1.93 -6.01 22.92
N ASN A 53 2.46 -5.16 23.81
CA ASN A 53 2.06 -3.76 23.88
C ASN A 53 2.41 -3.03 22.58
N PHE A 54 3.58 -3.33 21.99
CA PHE A 54 3.95 -2.81 20.68
C PHE A 54 3.00 -3.29 19.58
N ILE A 55 2.77 -4.61 19.47
CA ILE A 55 1.86 -5.19 18.48
C ILE A 55 0.47 -4.56 18.60
N ARG A 56 -0.02 -4.28 19.82
CA ARG A 56 -1.30 -3.60 20.06
C ARG A 56 -1.30 -2.12 19.66
N SER A 57 -0.17 -1.43 19.79
CA SER A 57 -0.06 -0.02 19.36
C SER A 57 -0.05 0.14 17.84
N VAL A 58 0.30 -0.91 17.09
CA VAL A 58 0.29 -0.90 15.62
C VAL A 58 -1.13 -1.17 15.12
N VAL A 59 -1.81 -0.11 14.69
CA VAL A 59 -3.19 -0.17 14.18
C VAL A 59 -3.23 -0.33 12.65
N ASP A 60 -2.22 0.21 11.95
CA ASP A 60 -2.31 0.50 10.51
C ASP A 60 -1.20 -0.10 9.64
N LYS A 61 -0.23 -0.79 10.24
CA LYS A 61 0.85 -1.45 9.51
C LYS A 61 0.69 -2.97 9.59
N THR A 62 1.20 -3.68 8.58
CA THR A 62 1.19 -5.14 8.57
C THR A 62 2.37 -5.66 9.38
N ILE A 63 2.14 -6.60 10.30
CA ILE A 63 3.22 -7.20 11.09
C ILE A 63 3.61 -8.55 10.52
N PHE A 64 4.91 -8.72 10.30
CA PHE A 64 5.56 -10.01 10.08
C PHE A 64 6.20 -10.43 11.40
N LEU A 65 5.72 -11.52 11.96
CA LEU A 65 6.17 -11.99 13.27
C LEU A 65 7.16 -13.14 13.12
N ILE A 66 8.32 -13.04 13.74
CA ILE A 66 9.30 -14.12 13.91
C ILE A 66 9.23 -14.55 15.37
N VAL A 67 8.94 -15.83 15.62
CA VAL A 67 8.83 -16.39 16.97
C VAL A 67 9.40 -17.79 17.07
N SER A 68 9.78 -18.18 18.29
CA SER A 68 10.00 -19.58 18.61
C SER A 68 8.68 -20.37 18.54
N PRO A 69 8.71 -21.67 18.17
CA PRO A 69 7.52 -22.51 18.14
C PRO A 69 6.75 -22.56 19.47
N SER A 70 7.46 -22.47 20.59
CA SER A 70 6.89 -22.49 21.94
C SER A 70 5.97 -21.29 22.24
N SER A 71 6.14 -20.18 21.53
CA SER A 71 5.45 -18.92 21.84
C SER A 71 4.29 -18.63 20.88
N ILE A 72 4.11 -19.42 19.81
CA ILE A 72 3.19 -19.09 18.71
C ILE A 72 1.72 -18.95 19.15
N SER A 73 1.25 -19.78 20.08
CA SER A 73 -0.15 -19.79 20.54
C SER A 73 -0.58 -18.47 21.17
N GLN A 74 0.38 -17.70 21.68
CA GLN A 74 0.16 -16.41 22.34
C GLN A 74 -0.19 -15.28 21.34
N PHE A 75 0.09 -15.48 20.05
CA PHE A 75 -0.05 -14.44 19.01
C PHE A 75 -1.22 -14.66 18.05
N ASN A 76 -2.02 -15.71 18.25
CA ASN A 76 -3.13 -16.09 17.36
C ASN A 76 -4.17 -14.98 17.14
N ASN A 77 -4.49 -14.24 18.22
CA ASN A 77 -5.64 -13.33 18.27
C ASN A 77 -5.38 -11.95 17.64
N PHE A 78 -4.19 -11.71 17.05
CA PHE A 78 -3.86 -10.41 16.48
C PHE A 78 -4.13 -10.37 14.98
N ASN A 79 -5.01 -9.46 14.54
CA ASN A 79 -5.40 -9.31 13.14
C ASN A 79 -4.34 -8.58 12.30
N GLN A 80 -3.55 -7.69 12.93
CA GLN A 80 -2.42 -7.00 12.30
C GLN A 80 -1.26 -7.94 11.94
N ILE A 81 -1.16 -9.12 12.58
CA ILE A 81 -0.19 -10.15 12.23
C ILE A 81 -0.72 -10.93 11.04
N LYS A 82 -0.07 -10.78 9.88
CA LYS A 82 -0.46 -11.47 8.63
C LYS A 82 0.39 -12.69 8.36
N ASN A 83 1.69 -12.61 8.65
CA ASN A 83 2.66 -13.65 8.36
C ASN A 83 3.43 -14.00 9.63
N ILE A 84 3.48 -15.28 9.97
CA ILE A 84 4.26 -15.81 11.09
C ILE A 84 5.35 -16.72 10.53
N PHE A 85 6.58 -16.50 10.98
CA PHE A 85 7.74 -17.31 10.67
C PHE A 85 8.24 -17.95 11.96
N LEU A 86 8.32 -19.28 11.99
CA LEU A 86 8.89 -19.98 13.12
C LEU A 86 10.38 -20.17 12.90
N PHE A 87 11.19 -19.74 13.87
CA PHE A 87 12.62 -19.99 13.88
C PHE A 87 12.97 -20.95 15.01
N ASP A 88 13.50 -22.13 14.67
CA ASP A 88 13.86 -23.18 15.63
C ASP A 88 15.19 -23.81 15.25
N ILE A 89 16.25 -23.44 15.96
CA ILE A 89 17.60 -23.99 15.77
C ILE A 89 17.69 -25.41 16.36
N SER A 90 16.83 -25.74 17.33
CA SER A 90 16.95 -26.95 18.15
C SER A 90 16.39 -28.22 17.48
N ASN A 91 15.71 -28.06 16.34
CA ASN A 91 15.19 -29.15 15.51
C ASN A 91 14.40 -30.22 16.30
N LYS A 92 13.67 -29.79 17.33
CA LYS A 92 12.76 -30.67 18.07
C LYS A 92 11.45 -30.78 17.31
N SER A 93 11.53 -31.33 16.11
CA SER A 93 10.39 -31.77 15.33
C SER A 93 9.58 -32.77 16.16
N ASN A 94 8.34 -32.44 16.54
CA ASN A 94 7.16 -33.34 16.42
C ASN A 94 5.92 -32.99 17.28
N GLU A 95 5.84 -31.86 18.00
CA GLU A 95 4.65 -31.59 18.87
C GLU A 95 3.88 -30.28 18.60
N TYR A 96 3.99 -29.68 17.40
CA TYR A 96 3.41 -28.36 17.13
C TYR A 96 2.25 -28.41 16.13
N LEU A 97 1.16 -29.12 16.48
CA LEU A 97 -0.06 -29.18 15.66
C LEU A 97 -1.30 -28.87 16.50
N SER A 98 -1.57 -27.58 16.69
CA SER A 98 -2.92 -27.04 16.97
C SER A 98 -2.99 -25.55 16.65
N PHE A 99 -2.41 -25.14 15.51
CA PHE A 99 -2.41 -23.73 15.09
C PHE A 99 -3.33 -23.51 13.89
N ASP A 100 -3.91 -22.31 13.79
CA ASP A 100 -4.66 -21.89 12.61
C ASP A 100 -3.66 -21.63 11.48
N ASP A 101 -3.52 -22.61 10.59
CA ASP A 101 -2.51 -22.68 9.51
C ASP A 101 -2.55 -21.49 8.53
N SER A 102 -3.54 -20.61 8.61
CA SER A 102 -3.74 -19.52 7.65
C SER A 102 -2.68 -18.39 7.70
N LYS A 103 -2.02 -18.18 8.86
CA LYS A 103 -0.99 -17.12 9.03
C LYS A 103 0.45 -17.65 9.02
N LEU A 104 0.64 -18.96 9.15
CA LEU A 104 1.97 -19.58 9.26
C LEU A 104 2.59 -19.74 7.86
N ILE A 105 3.75 -19.11 7.64
CA ILE A 105 4.47 -19.21 6.37
C ILE A 105 5.39 -20.43 6.34
N GLY A 106 6.01 -20.75 7.46
CA GLY A 106 6.90 -21.90 7.56
C GLY A 106 7.73 -21.94 8.85
N ILE A 107 8.48 -23.03 8.98
CA ILE A 107 9.42 -23.30 10.05
C ILE A 107 10.82 -23.32 9.46
N TYR A 108 11.75 -22.62 10.08
CA TYR A 108 13.10 -22.39 9.57
C TYR A 108 14.12 -22.72 10.66
N ASP A 109 15.07 -23.58 10.30
CA ASP A 109 16.20 -24.01 11.14
C ASP A 109 17.50 -23.27 10.79
N LYS A 110 17.49 -22.52 9.68
CA LYS A 110 18.64 -21.77 9.16
C LYS A 110 18.23 -20.33 8.85
N PHE A 111 19.08 -19.41 9.28
CA PHE A 111 18.89 -17.97 9.09
C PHE A 111 18.70 -17.59 7.61
N ASP A 112 19.53 -18.13 6.71
CA ASP A 112 19.43 -17.84 5.27
C ASP A 112 18.07 -18.24 4.68
N LEU A 113 17.50 -19.35 5.14
CA LEU A 113 16.19 -19.83 4.70
C LEU A 113 15.07 -18.93 5.21
N LEU A 114 15.12 -18.56 6.49
CA LEU A 114 14.17 -17.60 7.09
C LEU A 114 14.20 -16.26 6.33
N LEU A 115 15.40 -15.72 6.14
CA LEU A 115 15.61 -14.46 5.44
C LEU A 115 15.07 -14.50 4.01
N SER A 116 15.34 -15.59 3.28
CA SER A 116 14.81 -15.77 1.92
C SER A 116 13.28 -15.81 1.88
N ALA A 117 12.64 -16.43 2.89
CA ALA A 117 11.20 -16.52 2.98
C ALA A 117 10.56 -15.18 3.33
N ILE A 118 11.16 -14.42 4.24
CA ILE A 118 10.71 -13.06 4.58
C ILE A 118 10.79 -12.16 3.35
N LYS A 119 11.95 -12.12 2.68
CA LYS A 119 12.13 -11.34 1.43
C LYS A 119 11.12 -11.74 0.36
N LYS A 120 10.82 -13.03 0.22
CA LYS A 120 9.79 -13.53 -0.71
C LYS A 120 8.39 -13.01 -0.34
N GLN A 121 8.04 -12.99 0.94
CA GLN A 121 6.73 -12.50 1.38
C GLN A 121 6.59 -10.97 1.26
N ILE A 122 7.63 -10.20 1.58
CA ILE A 122 7.66 -8.75 1.34
C ILE A 122 7.40 -8.49 -0.15
N ASN A 123 8.16 -9.16 -1.02
CA ASN A 123 8.01 -9.04 -2.46
C ASN A 123 6.60 -9.46 -2.95
N LEU A 124 5.98 -10.50 -2.36
CA LEU A 124 4.60 -10.87 -2.70
C LEU A 124 3.57 -9.77 -2.34
N ILE A 125 3.77 -9.07 -1.22
CA ILE A 125 2.90 -7.95 -0.82
C ILE A 125 3.10 -6.75 -1.74
N GLU A 126 4.35 -6.41 -2.03
CA GLU A 126 4.70 -5.36 -3.00
C GLU A 126 4.16 -5.68 -4.40
N LYS A 127 4.21 -6.94 -4.83
CA LYS A 127 3.63 -7.41 -6.10
C LYS A 127 2.12 -7.25 -6.16
N LYS A 128 1.38 -7.54 -5.09
CA LYS A 128 -0.07 -7.30 -5.06
C LYS A 128 -0.38 -5.81 -5.24
N MET A 129 0.43 -4.93 -4.67
CA MET A 129 0.32 -3.48 -4.85
C MET A 129 0.67 -3.05 -6.28
N CYS A 130 1.63 -3.73 -6.93
CA CYS A 130 2.02 -3.46 -8.32
C CYS A 130 1.05 -4.05 -9.37
N GLN A 131 0.43 -5.20 -9.12
CA GLN A 131 -0.56 -5.79 -10.04
C GLN A 131 -1.80 -4.91 -10.22
N CYS A 132 -2.11 -4.03 -9.27
CA CYS A 132 -3.12 -2.98 -9.46
C CYS A 132 -2.76 -1.96 -10.55
N CYS A 133 -1.52 -1.97 -11.07
CA CYS A 133 -1.03 -0.98 -12.01
C CYS A 133 -0.46 -1.56 -13.31
N PHE A 134 -0.39 -2.89 -13.44
CA PHE A 134 -0.03 -3.57 -14.67
C PHE A 134 -1.27 -4.27 -15.22
N PHE A 135 -1.90 -3.66 -16.22
CA PHE A 135 -2.85 -4.33 -17.10
C PHE A 135 -2.07 -5.27 -18.01
N ASP A 136 -1.73 -6.44 -17.47
CA ASP A 136 -1.01 -7.47 -18.21
C ASP A 136 -2.00 -8.16 -19.16
N GLN A 137 -1.87 -7.90 -20.47
CA GLN A 137 -2.76 -8.42 -21.52
C GLN A 137 -2.82 -9.95 -21.53
N ILE A 138 -1.78 -10.64 -21.04
CA ILE A 138 -1.72 -12.11 -20.97
C ILE A 138 -2.48 -12.65 -19.75
N GLN A 139 -2.56 -11.88 -18.66
CA GLN A 139 -3.40 -12.25 -17.52
C GLN A 139 -4.89 -11.99 -17.80
N TYR A 140 -5.23 -11.18 -18.80
CA TYR A 140 -6.61 -10.88 -19.19
C TYR A 140 -7.36 -12.10 -19.72
N GLU A 141 -6.68 -13.04 -20.39
CA GLU A 141 -7.35 -14.24 -20.94
C GLU A 141 -7.84 -15.20 -19.84
N ASN A 142 -7.24 -15.14 -18.64
CA ASN A 142 -7.53 -16.06 -17.54
C ASN A 142 -7.98 -15.38 -16.24
N LYS A 143 -7.98 -14.04 -16.16
CA LYS A 143 -8.50 -13.29 -15.00
C LYS A 143 -10.00 -13.04 -15.16
N ASP A 144 -10.74 -13.53 -14.17
CA ASP A 144 -12.15 -13.20 -14.01
C ASP A 144 -12.31 -11.75 -13.52
N LEU A 145 -12.38 -10.81 -14.46
CA LEU A 145 -12.54 -9.37 -14.22
C LEU A 145 -13.87 -9.03 -13.54
N SER A 146 -14.85 -9.94 -13.52
CA SER A 146 -16.10 -9.74 -12.77
C SER A 146 -15.87 -9.58 -11.26
N LYS A 147 -14.71 -10.03 -10.76
CA LYS A 147 -14.32 -9.92 -9.34
C LYS A 147 -13.52 -8.65 -9.01
N GLN A 148 -13.01 -7.93 -10.00
CA GLN A 148 -12.17 -6.72 -9.82
C GLN A 148 -12.68 -5.50 -10.58
N SER A 149 -13.76 -5.64 -11.36
CA SER A 149 -14.38 -4.55 -12.12
C SER A 149 -14.67 -3.34 -11.26
N ASN A 150 -15.11 -3.55 -10.03
CA ASN A 150 -15.46 -2.46 -9.13
C ASN A 150 -14.23 -1.68 -8.64
N SER A 151 -13.16 -2.37 -8.23
CA SER A 151 -11.93 -1.70 -7.82
C SER A 151 -11.28 -1.00 -9.01
N PHE A 152 -11.32 -1.61 -10.20
CA PHE A 152 -10.88 -0.94 -11.42
C PHE A 152 -11.68 0.36 -11.68
N LEU A 153 -13.02 0.27 -11.68
CA LEU A 153 -13.91 1.42 -11.89
C LEU A 153 -13.72 2.50 -10.82
N TRP A 154 -13.51 2.09 -9.57
CA TRP A 154 -13.18 2.99 -8.46
C TRP A 154 -11.96 3.86 -8.80
N HIS A 155 -10.85 3.24 -9.20
CA HIS A 155 -9.63 3.95 -9.54
C HIS A 155 -9.74 4.81 -10.81
N GLN A 156 -10.63 4.45 -11.75
CA GLN A 156 -10.87 5.24 -12.97
C GLN A 156 -11.79 6.44 -12.72
N LEU A 157 -12.88 6.25 -11.98
CA LEU A 157 -13.91 7.27 -11.77
C LEU A 157 -13.54 8.28 -10.69
N PHE A 158 -12.79 7.87 -9.67
CA PHE A 158 -12.44 8.74 -8.56
C PHE A 158 -11.70 10.03 -9.01
N PRO A 159 -10.67 9.98 -9.88
CA PRO A 159 -10.02 11.18 -10.39
C PRO A 159 -10.98 12.14 -11.10
N ASP A 160 -11.90 11.61 -11.91
CA ASP A 160 -12.88 12.43 -12.61
C ASP A 160 -13.83 13.10 -11.63
N VAL A 161 -14.30 12.38 -10.62
CA VAL A 161 -15.15 12.92 -9.56
C VAL A 161 -14.46 14.07 -8.84
N LEU A 162 -13.18 13.91 -8.47
CA LEU A 162 -12.42 14.98 -7.82
C LEU A 162 -12.36 16.27 -8.67
N LEU A 163 -12.10 16.11 -9.97
CA LEU A 163 -12.05 17.24 -10.91
C LEU A 163 -13.40 17.94 -11.08
N HIS A 164 -14.52 17.22 -10.95
CA HIS A 164 -15.86 17.79 -11.04
C HIS A 164 -16.33 18.40 -9.72
N LEU A 165 -15.89 17.88 -8.58
CA LEU A 165 -16.27 18.38 -7.26
C LEU A 165 -15.52 19.66 -6.85
N SER A 166 -14.31 19.88 -7.36
CA SER A 166 -13.51 21.06 -7.03
C SER A 166 -14.08 22.32 -7.70
N SER A 167 -14.94 23.04 -6.99
CA SER A 167 -15.36 24.41 -7.31
C SER A 167 -15.04 25.32 -6.12
N ASP A 168 -14.00 26.16 -6.28
CA ASP A 168 -13.54 27.38 -5.57
C ASP A 168 -13.88 27.65 -4.09
N GLN A 169 -14.32 26.67 -3.31
CA GLN A 169 -14.43 26.79 -1.85
C GLN A 169 -13.22 26.11 -1.23
N GLN A 170 -12.44 26.91 -0.50
CA GLN A 170 -11.26 26.48 0.25
C GLN A 170 -11.63 25.39 1.27
N PHE A 171 -10.64 24.86 2.00
CA PHE A 171 -10.72 23.82 3.04
C PHE A 171 -11.66 24.16 4.24
N GLU A 172 -12.86 24.67 4.00
CA GLU A 172 -13.92 24.83 4.98
C GLU A 172 -14.33 23.42 5.45
N ASN A 173 -14.24 23.19 6.76
CA ASN A 173 -14.57 21.94 7.44
C ASN A 173 -13.55 20.79 7.32
N VAL A 174 -12.25 21.07 7.14
CA VAL A 174 -11.22 20.03 7.38
C VAL A 174 -11.18 19.66 8.87
N ASP A 175 -11.22 18.36 9.14
CA ASP A 175 -11.13 17.79 10.49
C ASP A 175 -9.88 18.31 11.21
N GLN A 176 -10.02 18.74 12.47
CA GLN A 176 -8.91 19.26 13.28
C GLN A 176 -7.73 18.28 13.36
N SER A 177 -8.01 16.97 13.33
CA SER A 177 -6.97 15.93 13.31
C SER A 177 -6.06 16.02 12.08
N ILE A 178 -6.64 16.32 10.90
CA ILE A 178 -5.88 16.50 9.66
C ILE A 178 -5.12 17.83 9.68
N LEU A 179 -5.72 18.89 10.22
CA LEU A 179 -5.02 20.18 10.38
C LEU A 179 -3.83 20.07 11.34
N GLN A 180 -3.93 19.25 12.38
CA GLN A 180 -2.79 18.94 13.26
C GLN A 180 -1.71 18.14 12.54
N GLN A 181 -2.10 17.17 11.72
CA GLN A 181 -1.17 16.34 10.96
C GLN A 181 -0.50 17.11 9.81
N PHE A 182 -1.23 18.06 9.20
CA PHE A 182 -0.79 18.84 8.06
C PHE A 182 -1.11 20.34 8.24
N PRO A 183 -0.36 21.06 9.09
CA PRO A 183 -0.65 22.47 9.40
C PRO A 183 -0.59 23.41 8.19
N TRP A 184 0.16 23.04 7.15
CA TRP A 184 0.30 23.80 5.91
C TRP A 184 -1.00 23.90 5.11
N ILE A 185 -2.04 23.11 5.43
CA ILE A 185 -3.34 23.15 4.75
C ILE A 185 -3.99 24.55 4.86
N ASN A 186 -3.76 25.27 5.96
CA ASN A 186 -4.33 26.61 6.15
C ASN A 186 -3.72 27.67 5.23
N ASP A 187 -2.45 27.49 4.84
CA ASP A 187 -1.71 28.42 3.97
C ASP A 187 -1.49 27.82 2.57
N TYR A 188 -2.30 26.84 2.19
CA TYR A 188 -2.12 26.06 0.99
C TYR A 188 -2.42 26.87 -0.29
N ASP A 189 -1.50 26.82 -1.24
CA ASP A 189 -1.64 27.32 -2.60
C ASP A 189 -1.72 26.15 -3.59
N SER A 190 -2.73 26.16 -4.47
CA SER A 190 -2.96 25.12 -5.47
C SER A 190 -1.77 24.89 -6.40
N ASN A 191 -0.95 25.91 -6.66
CA ASN A 191 0.24 25.79 -7.50
C ASN A 191 1.36 24.98 -6.82
N GLU A 192 1.31 24.81 -5.50
CA GLU A 192 2.31 24.07 -4.73
C GLU A 192 1.98 22.58 -4.56
N ALA A 193 0.83 22.10 -5.04
CA ALA A 193 0.34 20.74 -4.82
C ALA A 193 1.41 19.66 -5.10
N VAL A 194 2.07 19.72 -6.26
CA VAL A 194 3.13 18.77 -6.64
C VAL A 194 4.35 18.89 -5.73
N ARG A 195 4.75 20.13 -5.40
CA ARG A 195 5.90 20.40 -4.53
C ARG A 195 5.67 19.84 -3.14
N LEU A 196 4.48 20.05 -2.57
CA LEU A 196 4.09 19.56 -1.25
C LEU A 196 4.00 18.03 -1.24
N PHE A 197 3.40 17.42 -2.27
CA PHE A 197 3.36 15.96 -2.43
C PHE A 197 4.76 15.36 -2.46
N MET A 198 5.71 15.97 -3.17
CA MET A 198 7.09 15.48 -3.23
C MET A 198 7.88 15.78 -1.95
N LYS A 199 7.59 16.89 -1.27
CA LYS A 199 8.31 17.32 -0.07
C LYS A 199 7.97 16.48 1.17
N TYR A 200 6.71 16.05 1.32
CA TYR A 200 6.25 15.39 2.55
C TYR A 200 5.94 13.91 2.33
N PRO A 201 6.81 12.97 2.77
CA PRO A 201 6.53 11.53 2.72
C PRO A 201 5.24 11.14 3.44
N SER A 202 5.01 11.70 4.63
CA SER A 202 3.80 11.45 5.43
C SER A 202 2.50 11.78 4.69
N LEU A 203 2.50 12.81 3.84
CA LEU A 203 1.35 13.15 2.99
C LEU A 203 1.12 12.09 1.90
N ARG A 204 2.21 11.62 1.27
CA ARG A 204 2.12 10.56 0.26
C ARG A 204 1.63 9.26 0.86
N GLU A 205 2.16 8.88 2.02
CA GLU A 205 1.73 7.69 2.77
C GLU A 205 0.27 7.77 3.16
N PHE A 206 -0.16 8.92 3.69
CA PHE A 206 -1.56 9.17 4.04
C PHE A 206 -2.47 9.00 2.83
N ILE A 207 -2.16 9.64 1.71
CA ILE A 207 -2.94 9.54 0.47
C ILE A 207 -2.94 8.10 -0.07
N ASN A 208 -1.78 7.45 -0.13
CA ASN A 208 -1.65 6.07 -0.63
C ASN A 208 -2.44 5.09 0.23
N LYS A 209 -2.39 5.25 1.56
CA LYS A 209 -3.17 4.45 2.50
C LYS A 209 -4.67 4.66 2.30
N ALA A 210 -5.11 5.92 2.16
CA ALA A 210 -6.51 6.25 1.93
C ALA A 210 -7.02 5.67 0.59
N LEU A 211 -6.23 5.78 -0.49
CA LEU A 211 -6.55 5.17 -1.79
C LEU A 211 -6.65 3.64 -1.72
N LYS A 212 -5.67 3.00 -1.08
CA LYS A 212 -5.61 1.54 -0.94
C LYS A 212 -6.79 0.97 -0.16
N ASN A 213 -7.18 1.68 0.91
CA ASN A 213 -8.27 1.25 1.78
C ASN A 213 -9.62 1.78 1.31
N GLU A 214 -9.67 2.48 0.17
CA GLU A 214 -10.87 3.10 -0.37
C GLU A 214 -11.56 4.01 0.68
N ASP A 215 -10.78 4.70 1.52
CA ASP A 215 -11.25 5.53 2.63
C ASP A 215 -11.81 6.86 2.11
N ILE A 216 -13.12 6.85 1.83
CA ILE A 216 -13.84 8.03 1.33
C ILE A 216 -13.64 9.24 2.22
N LYS A 217 -13.66 9.06 3.54
CA LYS A 217 -13.64 10.18 4.47
C LYS A 217 -12.33 10.95 4.30
N GLN A 218 -11.20 10.24 4.32
CA GLN A 218 -9.88 10.84 4.16
C GLN A 218 -9.68 11.44 2.77
N LEU A 219 -10.09 10.71 1.74
CA LEU A 219 -9.96 11.15 0.35
C LEU A 219 -10.81 12.40 0.06
N TYR A 220 -12.04 12.45 0.58
CA TYR A 220 -12.92 13.59 0.42
C TYR A 220 -12.43 14.82 1.19
N MET A 221 -11.86 14.65 2.37
CA MET A 221 -11.23 15.75 3.12
C MET A 221 -10.06 16.37 2.35
N LEU A 222 -9.28 15.55 1.62
CA LEU A 222 -8.17 16.02 0.78
C LEU A 222 -8.59 16.35 -0.67
N ARG A 223 -9.89 16.35 -1.00
CA ARG A 223 -10.36 16.44 -2.40
C ARG A 223 -9.81 17.64 -3.17
N TYR A 224 -9.65 18.79 -2.50
CA TYR A 224 -9.10 20.00 -3.12
C TYR A 224 -7.61 19.82 -3.46
N PHE A 225 -6.81 19.39 -2.47
CA PHE A 225 -5.41 19.06 -2.68
C PHE A 225 -5.23 18.03 -3.79
N LEU A 226 -6.04 16.97 -3.78
CA LEU A 226 -5.96 15.90 -4.78
C LEU A 226 -6.39 16.39 -6.17
N SER A 227 -7.44 17.21 -6.28
CA SER A 227 -7.85 17.80 -7.54
C SER A 227 -6.76 18.71 -8.12
N ASP A 228 -6.20 19.61 -7.30
CA ASP A 228 -5.09 20.46 -7.72
C ASP A 228 -3.86 19.64 -8.11
N LEU A 229 -3.54 18.59 -7.36
CA LEU A 229 -2.44 17.68 -7.70
C LEU A 229 -2.66 17.06 -9.07
N ILE A 230 -3.87 16.55 -9.35
CA ILE A 230 -4.23 15.97 -10.65
C ILE A 230 -4.12 17.04 -11.75
N GLN A 231 -4.69 18.23 -11.54
CA GLN A 231 -4.63 19.32 -12.50
C GLN A 231 -3.20 19.74 -12.80
N ASN A 232 -2.37 19.98 -11.78
CA ASN A 232 -0.95 20.35 -11.94
C ASN A 232 -0.12 19.25 -12.62
N LEU A 233 -0.50 17.98 -12.45
CA LEU A 233 0.10 16.87 -13.20
C LEU A 233 -0.35 16.87 -14.67
N GLN A 234 -1.59 17.25 -14.95
CA GLN A 234 -2.16 17.32 -16.31
C GLN A 234 -1.75 18.58 -17.11
N PHE A 235 -1.59 19.75 -16.48
CA PHE A 235 -1.23 21.01 -17.15
C PHE A 235 0.21 21.00 -17.71
N GLY A 236 1.02 20.00 -17.37
CA GLY A 236 2.37 19.78 -17.91
C GLY A 236 2.49 18.60 -18.88
N LYS A 237 1.42 18.24 -19.59
CA LYS A 237 1.31 17.02 -20.43
C LYS A 237 2.37 16.89 -21.54
N GLU A 238 3.02 17.97 -21.97
CA GLU A 238 4.08 17.87 -22.97
C GLU A 238 5.42 17.50 -22.30
N ASN A 239 5.79 16.22 -22.40
CA ASN A 239 7.11 15.63 -22.08
C ASN A 239 7.45 15.28 -20.62
N ARG A 240 6.48 15.00 -19.75
CA ARG A 240 6.79 14.40 -18.43
C ARG A 240 6.97 12.89 -18.54
N ILE A 241 8.19 12.41 -18.30
CA ILE A 241 8.48 10.98 -18.12
C ILE A 241 8.29 10.66 -16.64
N VAL A 242 7.31 9.81 -16.34
CA VAL A 242 7.11 9.28 -14.98
C VAL A 242 7.86 7.96 -14.87
N TYR A 243 8.76 7.88 -13.90
CA TYR A 243 9.46 6.65 -13.57
C TYR A 243 8.76 5.96 -12.41
N ARG A 244 8.42 4.68 -12.59
CA ARG A 244 8.00 3.82 -11.50
C ARG A 244 9.11 2.82 -11.21
N ARG A 245 9.61 2.82 -9.97
CA ARG A 245 10.56 1.81 -9.52
C ARG A 245 9.80 0.51 -9.22
N MET A 246 10.36 -0.61 -9.65
CA MET A 246 9.90 -1.94 -9.30
C MET A 246 11.11 -2.81 -8.98
N ILE A 247 11.02 -3.58 -7.91
CA ILE A 247 12.03 -4.60 -7.56
C ILE A 247 11.48 -5.95 -8.03
N ILE A 248 12.19 -6.62 -8.93
CA ILE A 248 11.81 -7.93 -9.47
C ILE A 248 12.95 -8.92 -9.32
N SER A 249 12.63 -10.20 -9.24
CA SER A 249 13.64 -11.26 -9.22
C SER A 249 14.30 -11.43 -10.59
N ARG A 250 15.50 -12.03 -10.62
CA ARG A 250 16.23 -12.30 -11.87
C ARG A 250 15.42 -13.19 -12.82
N SER A 251 14.71 -14.19 -12.29
CA SER A 251 13.85 -15.08 -13.09
C SER A 251 12.70 -14.32 -13.75
N GLU A 252 12.09 -13.38 -13.04
CA GLU A 252 10.98 -12.57 -13.58
C GLU A 252 11.48 -11.59 -14.62
N PHE A 253 12.64 -10.98 -14.40
CA PHE A 253 13.25 -10.11 -15.40
C PHE A 253 13.56 -10.88 -16.70
N ASN A 254 14.06 -12.12 -16.60
CA ASN A 254 14.31 -12.95 -17.77
C ASN A 254 13.01 -13.27 -18.51
N GLN A 255 11.93 -13.62 -17.81
CA GLN A 255 10.60 -13.82 -18.41
C GLN A 255 10.09 -12.54 -19.09
N MET A 256 10.28 -11.37 -18.48
CA MET A 256 9.90 -10.09 -19.09
C MET A 256 10.73 -9.80 -20.35
N GLN A 257 12.03 -10.12 -20.35
CA GLN A 257 12.89 -9.99 -21.54
C GLN A 257 12.46 -10.91 -22.68
N GLU A 258 11.98 -12.12 -22.37
CA GLU A 258 11.46 -13.05 -23.39
C GLU A 258 10.18 -12.55 -24.07
N HIS A 259 9.43 -11.65 -23.43
CA HIS A 259 8.12 -11.17 -23.90
C HIS A 259 8.09 -9.70 -24.31
N ASN A 260 9.17 -8.94 -24.13
CA ASN A 260 9.11 -7.48 -24.29
C ASN A 260 10.37 -6.92 -24.98
N ASP A 261 10.23 -6.59 -26.27
CA ASP A 261 11.31 -6.07 -27.11
C ASP A 261 11.78 -4.64 -26.73
N ASN A 262 11.11 -3.99 -25.76
CA ASN A 262 11.34 -2.58 -25.40
C ASN A 262 12.16 -2.39 -24.11
N ILE A 263 12.86 -3.42 -23.63
CA ILE A 263 13.70 -3.34 -22.44
C ILE A 263 15.09 -2.82 -22.84
N GLN A 264 15.44 -1.62 -22.37
CA GLN A 264 16.75 -1.02 -22.59
C GLN A 264 17.55 -1.02 -21.30
N GLN A 265 18.76 -1.55 -21.33
CA GLN A 265 19.68 -1.45 -20.20
C GLN A 265 20.24 -0.03 -20.16
N GLN A 266 20.03 0.67 -19.04
CA GLN A 266 20.60 1.99 -18.82
C GLN A 266 21.98 1.87 -18.18
N ASN A 267 22.14 1.01 -17.17
CA ASN A 267 23.41 0.69 -16.47
C ASN A 267 23.38 -0.76 -15.94
N ASP A 268 24.45 -1.23 -15.28
CA ASP A 268 24.59 -2.61 -14.76
C ASP A 268 23.46 -3.07 -13.81
N GLN A 269 22.78 -2.12 -13.15
CA GLN A 269 21.72 -2.40 -12.17
C GLN A 269 20.36 -1.81 -12.55
N LEU A 270 20.24 -1.14 -13.70
CA LEU A 270 19.03 -0.39 -14.04
C LEU A 270 18.61 -0.63 -15.50
N TRP A 271 17.36 -1.06 -15.66
CA TRP A 271 16.71 -1.31 -16.93
C TRP A 271 15.47 -0.44 -17.06
N ILE A 272 15.29 0.19 -18.21
CA ILE A 272 14.10 0.96 -18.55
C ILE A 272 13.22 0.10 -19.45
N ILE A 273 11.95 0.01 -19.09
CA ILE A 273 10.91 -0.62 -19.92
C ILE A 273 10.01 0.50 -20.40
N LYS A 274 9.98 0.76 -21.72
CA LYS A 274 9.05 1.73 -22.29
C LYS A 274 7.69 1.09 -22.47
N LEU A 275 6.72 1.56 -21.69
CA LEU A 275 5.34 1.13 -21.80
C LEU A 275 4.56 2.07 -22.71
N ILE A 276 3.69 1.52 -23.54
CA ILE A 276 2.71 2.27 -24.31
C ILE A 276 1.40 2.23 -23.53
N SER A 277 0.88 3.39 -23.15
CA SER A 277 -0.45 3.49 -22.54
C SER A 277 -1.51 3.18 -23.59
N VAL A 278 -2.40 2.23 -23.30
CA VAL A 278 -3.61 1.97 -24.08
C VAL A 278 -4.81 2.69 -23.46
N ASN A 279 -5.79 3.06 -24.29
CA ASN A 279 -6.94 3.86 -23.84
C ASN A 279 -8.15 3.04 -23.35
N ASP A 280 -7.98 1.73 -23.17
CA ASP A 280 -9.08 0.82 -22.83
C ASP A 280 -9.77 1.22 -21.52
N GLY A 281 -9.02 1.79 -20.57
CA GLY A 281 -9.59 2.21 -19.30
C GLY A 281 -10.61 3.34 -19.42
N GLN A 282 -10.33 4.34 -20.26
CA GLN A 282 -11.29 5.42 -20.54
C GLN A 282 -12.54 4.87 -21.25
N ILE A 283 -12.37 3.90 -22.15
CA ILE A 283 -13.50 3.27 -22.87
C ILE A 283 -14.41 2.53 -21.89
N ILE A 284 -13.83 1.73 -20.98
CA ILE A 284 -14.59 0.98 -19.97
C ILE A 284 -15.31 1.93 -19.01
N GLN A 285 -14.62 2.98 -18.55
CA GLN A 285 -15.18 4.02 -17.70
C GLN A 285 -16.37 4.72 -18.37
N GLN A 286 -16.20 5.18 -19.61
CA GLN A 286 -17.27 5.88 -20.33
C GLN A 286 -18.49 4.98 -20.52
N LYS A 287 -18.27 3.71 -20.88
CA LYS A 287 -19.37 2.75 -21.02
C LYS A 287 -20.14 2.57 -19.71
N TYR A 288 -19.46 2.46 -18.58
CA TYR A 288 -20.12 2.34 -17.27
C TYR A 288 -20.94 3.59 -16.93
N ILE A 289 -20.40 4.79 -17.18
CA ILE A 289 -21.11 6.06 -16.98
C ILE A 289 -22.38 6.06 -17.85
N ASP A 290 -22.25 5.76 -19.14
CA ASP A 290 -23.36 5.76 -20.08
C ASP A 290 -24.45 4.77 -19.64
N ASP A 291 -24.09 3.51 -19.35
CA ASP A 291 -25.02 2.48 -18.92
C ASP A 291 -25.76 2.87 -17.63
N THR A 292 -25.08 3.53 -16.69
CA THR A 292 -25.66 4.00 -15.42
C THR A 292 -26.59 5.20 -15.64
N CYS A 293 -26.20 6.17 -16.46
CA CYS A 293 -27.04 7.31 -16.83
C CYS A 293 -28.35 6.87 -17.50
N HIS A 294 -28.28 5.88 -18.40
CA HIS A 294 -29.46 5.33 -19.07
C HIS A 294 -30.45 4.70 -18.08
N GLN A 295 -29.95 4.11 -16.98
CA GLN A 295 -30.80 3.50 -15.96
C GLN A 295 -31.44 4.52 -15.01
N PHE A 296 -30.81 5.67 -14.78
CA PHE A 296 -31.16 6.58 -13.69
C PHE A 296 -31.41 8.05 -14.08
N GLN A 297 -31.67 8.34 -15.36
CA GLN A 297 -32.08 9.67 -15.86
C GLN A 297 -30.99 10.77 -15.72
N ASP A 298 -29.86 10.60 -16.40
CA ASP A 298 -28.80 11.63 -16.52
C ASP A 298 -28.25 12.12 -15.16
N LEU A 299 -27.75 11.18 -14.36
CA LEU A 299 -27.07 11.48 -13.10
C LEU A 299 -25.70 12.16 -13.35
N SER A 300 -25.29 13.04 -12.42
CA SER A 300 -23.93 13.59 -12.44
C SER A 300 -22.89 12.51 -12.10
N ILE A 301 -21.65 12.68 -12.57
CA ILE A 301 -20.56 11.74 -12.30
C ILE A 301 -20.31 11.53 -10.80
N SER A 302 -20.51 12.58 -9.99
CA SER A 302 -20.44 12.50 -8.54
C SER A 302 -21.49 11.55 -7.96
N ILE A 303 -22.72 11.54 -8.48
CA ILE A 303 -23.78 10.64 -8.02
C ILE A 303 -23.52 9.21 -8.51
N ILE A 304 -23.07 9.05 -9.77
CA ILE A 304 -22.69 7.75 -10.34
C ILE A 304 -21.60 7.08 -9.50
N PHE A 305 -20.64 7.86 -9.02
CA PHE A 305 -19.60 7.36 -8.12
C PHE A 305 -20.16 6.89 -6.77
N GLY A 306 -21.07 7.64 -6.16
CA GLY A 306 -21.74 7.19 -4.94
C GLY A 306 -22.51 5.89 -5.13
N LYS A 307 -23.12 5.71 -6.33
CA LYS A 307 -23.78 4.46 -6.73
C LYS A 307 -22.79 3.30 -6.91
N LEU A 308 -21.61 3.54 -7.49
CA LEU A 308 -20.55 2.54 -7.58
C LEU A 308 -20.15 2.03 -6.19
N ILE A 309 -19.99 2.93 -5.21
CA ILE A 309 -19.64 2.55 -3.83
C ILE A 309 -20.76 1.68 -3.20
N CYS A 310 -22.02 1.96 -3.50
CA CYS A 310 -23.14 1.08 -3.14
C CYS A 310 -23.03 -0.30 -3.80
N ASP A 311 -22.71 -0.35 -5.09
CA ASP A 311 -22.56 -1.61 -5.84
C ASP A 311 -21.35 -2.42 -5.37
N MET A 312 -20.37 -1.76 -4.76
CA MET A 312 -19.26 -2.36 -4.02
C MET A 312 -19.67 -2.93 -2.65
N SER A 313 -20.94 -2.83 -2.27
CA SER A 313 -21.46 -3.18 -0.94
C SER A 313 -20.84 -2.39 0.21
N GLN A 314 -20.29 -1.20 -0.07
CA GLN A 314 -19.70 -0.30 0.91
C GLN A 314 -20.71 0.75 1.37
N TRP A 315 -21.85 0.30 1.87
CA TRP A 315 -23.01 1.15 2.19
C TRP A 315 -22.68 2.31 3.14
N ASN A 316 -21.91 2.06 4.20
CA ASN A 316 -21.50 3.10 5.15
C ASN A 316 -20.63 4.19 4.48
N GLN A 317 -19.74 3.78 3.58
CA GLN A 317 -18.87 4.70 2.85
C GLN A 317 -19.65 5.51 1.82
N SER A 318 -20.60 4.85 1.13
CA SER A 318 -21.49 5.53 0.19
C SER A 318 -22.39 6.54 0.89
N GLN A 319 -22.95 6.18 2.05
CA GLN A 319 -23.72 7.11 2.87
C GLN A 319 -22.88 8.32 3.27
N ALA A 320 -21.68 8.11 3.83
CA ALA A 320 -20.79 9.21 4.19
C ALA A 320 -20.45 10.09 2.98
N TYR A 321 -20.18 9.48 1.82
CA TYR A 321 -19.95 10.20 0.57
C TYR A 321 -21.15 11.07 0.17
N PHE A 322 -22.37 10.53 0.20
CA PHE A 322 -23.57 11.30 -0.12
C PHE A 322 -23.88 12.40 0.90
N GLU A 323 -23.64 12.14 2.19
CA GLU A 323 -23.73 13.17 3.24
C GLU A 323 -22.76 14.32 2.99
N TYR A 324 -21.58 14.03 2.44
CA TYR A 324 -20.62 15.05 2.07
C TYR A 324 -21.01 15.86 0.81
N LEU A 325 -21.87 15.31 -0.05
CA LEU A 325 -22.38 15.97 -1.27
C LEU A 325 -23.58 16.89 -1.02
N LEU A 326 -24.30 16.70 0.09
CA LEU A 326 -25.47 17.49 0.51
C LEU A 326 -25.03 18.72 1.32
#